data_AF-A0A2E4CEX9-F1
#
_entry.id   AF-A0A2E4CEX9-F1
#
_cell.length_a   1.000
_cell.length_b   1.000
_cell.length_c   1.000
_cell.angle_alpha   90.00
_cell.angle_beta   90.00
_cell.angle_gamma   90.00
#
_symmetry.space_group_name_H-M   'P 1'
#
loop_
_entity.id
_entity.type
_entity.pdbx_description
1 polymer ?
#
loop_
_entity_poly.entity_id
_entity_poly.type
_entity_poly.pdbx_seq_one_letter_code
_entity_poly.pdbx_strand_id
1 'polypeptide(L)'
;MAKKHFKLQHSESVIVQAAAQIYAAYIASGRVAEGDEASWMKRSIKEAVMIGQATDDTIISDAEIDATEAEDSGAISVGRIRTEGNRLGE
;
A
#
# COMPACT_ATOMS: atom_id res chain seq x y z
N MET A 1 10.35 39.86 8.58
CA MET A 1 9.49 38.65 8.68
C MET A 1 10.35 37.48 9.08
N ALA A 2 9.97 36.72 10.12
CA ALA A 2 10.73 35.55 10.56
C ALA A 2 10.68 34.46 9.48
N LYS A 3 11.86 34.04 8.99
CA LYS A 3 11.99 32.99 7.99
C LYS A 3 11.68 31.65 8.66
N LYS A 4 10.44 31.17 8.55
CA LYS A 4 10.07 29.82 8.99
C LYS A 4 10.81 28.84 8.10
N HIS A 5 11.89 28.27 8.61
CA HIS A 5 12.56 27.13 7.98
C HIS A 5 11.69 25.90 8.21
N PHE A 6 10.78 25.65 7.28
CA PHE A 6 9.93 24.46 7.30
C PHE A 6 10.79 23.26 6.84
N LYS A 7 11.04 22.31 7.75
CA LYS A 7 11.63 21.01 7.41
C LYS A 7 10.50 19.99 7.45
N LEU A 8 10.11 19.49 6.29
CA LEU A 8 9.23 18.34 6.15
C LEU A 8 10.07 17.07 6.14
N GLN A 9 9.53 15.98 6.69
CA GLN A 9 10.04 14.64 6.42
C GLN A 9 9.85 14.29 4.94
N HIS A 10 10.55 13.27 4.46
CA HIS A 10 10.49 12.88 3.04
C HIS A 10 9.06 12.50 2.62
N SER A 11 8.40 11.65 3.40
CA SER A 11 7.01 11.25 3.19
C SER A 11 6.05 12.45 3.17
N GLU A 12 6.20 13.38 4.12
CA GLU A 12 5.40 14.61 4.17
C GLU A 12 5.61 15.48 2.92
N SER A 13 6.83 15.52 2.38
CA SER A 13 7.14 16.27 1.15
C SER A 13 6.45 15.67 -0.08
N VAL A 14 6.40 14.33 -0.17
CA VAL A 14 5.69 13.62 -1.25
C VAL A 14 4.20 13.90 -1.18
N ILE A 15 3.60 13.83 0.01
CA ILE A 15 2.18 14.14 0.21
C ILE A 15 1.87 15.60 -0.16
N VAL A 16 2.73 16.56 0.23
CA VAL A 16 2.56 17.97 -0.15
C VAL A 16 2.63 18.15 -1.66
N GLN A 17 3.55 17.46 -2.35
CA GLN A 17 3.66 17.53 -3.80
C GLN A 17 2.42 16.97 -4.50
N ALA A 18 1.91 15.81 -4.07
CA ALA A 18 0.67 15.25 -4.60
C ALA A 18 -0.54 16.17 -4.33
N ALA A 19 -0.65 16.72 -3.12
CA ALA A 19 -1.71 17.65 -2.76
C ALA A 19 -1.67 18.93 -3.63
N ALA A 20 -0.47 19.44 -3.93
CA ALA A 20 -0.31 20.59 -4.81
C ALA A 20 -0.79 20.30 -6.24
N GLN A 21 -0.53 19.10 -6.77
CA GLN A 21 -1.02 18.67 -8.09
C GLN A 21 -2.55 18.56 -8.13
N ILE A 22 -3.15 17.94 -7.10
CA ILE A 22 -4.61 17.83 -6.97
C ILE A 22 -5.25 19.22 -6.89
N TYR A 23 -4.68 20.11 -6.06
CA TYR A 23 -5.19 21.46 -5.89
C TYR A 23 -5.08 22.28 -7.19
N ALA A 24 -3.96 22.17 -7.90
CA ALA A 24 -3.78 22.81 -9.20
C ALA A 24 -4.82 22.33 -10.23
N ALA A 25 -5.18 21.05 -10.21
CA ALA A 25 -6.25 20.52 -11.06
C ALA A 25 -7.62 21.10 -10.70
N TYR A 26 -7.92 21.31 -9.42
CA TYR A 26 -9.16 21.99 -9.00
C TYR A 26 -9.22 23.45 -9.44
N ILE A 27 -8.10 24.17 -9.37
CA ILE A 27 -8.02 25.54 -9.88
C ILE A 27 -8.22 25.55 -11.40
N ALA A 28 -7.47 24.71 -12.13
CA ALA A 28 -7.53 24.67 -13.59
C ALA A 28 -8.91 24.26 -14.14
N SER A 29 -9.67 23.48 -13.38
CA SER A 29 -11.05 23.10 -13.71
C SER A 29 -12.11 24.14 -13.29
N GLY A 30 -11.70 25.27 -12.70
CA GLY A 30 -12.61 26.34 -12.26
C GLY A 30 -13.45 25.97 -11.04
N ARG A 31 -13.05 24.96 -10.26
CA ARG A 31 -13.81 24.50 -9.07
C ARG A 31 -13.52 25.30 -7.82
N VAL A 32 -12.40 26.02 -7.77
CA VAL A 32 -12.01 26.86 -6.63
C VAL A 32 -12.52 28.27 -6.88
N ALA A 33 -13.60 28.64 -6.19
CA ALA A 33 -14.10 30.01 -6.18
C ALA A 33 -13.22 30.89 -5.29
N GLU A 34 -13.25 32.21 -5.54
CA GLU A 34 -12.58 33.20 -4.70
C GLU A 34 -13.16 33.15 -3.27
N GLY A 35 -12.28 33.01 -2.27
CA GLY A 35 -12.64 32.84 -0.87
C GLY A 35 -12.75 31.38 -0.39
N ASP A 36 -12.78 30.41 -1.30
CA ASP A 36 -12.85 28.98 -0.95
C ASP A 36 -11.48 28.28 -0.96
N GLU A 37 -10.39 28.99 -1.25
CA GLU A 37 -9.04 28.44 -1.48
C GLU A 37 -8.57 27.58 -0.31
N ALA A 38 -8.79 28.05 0.92
CA ALA A 38 -8.37 27.33 2.12
C ALA A 38 -9.13 25.99 2.30
N SER A 39 -10.40 25.94 1.91
CA SER A 39 -11.21 24.71 1.98
C SER A 39 -10.73 23.69 0.96
N TRP A 40 -10.51 24.13 -0.28
CA TRP A 40 -10.03 23.28 -1.36
C TRP A 40 -8.59 22.81 -1.16
N MET A 41 -7.73 23.64 -0.58
CA MET A 41 -6.38 23.25 -0.21
C MET A 41 -6.39 22.14 0.85
N LYS A 42 -7.18 22.30 1.93
CA LYS A 42 -7.35 21.25 2.95
C LYS A 42 -7.90 19.96 2.35
N ARG A 43 -8.86 20.08 1.45
CA ARG A 43 -9.42 18.93 0.72
C ARG A 43 -8.35 18.19 -0.09
N SER A 44 -7.54 18.91 -0.83
CA SER A 44 -6.48 18.33 -1.67
C SER A 44 -5.42 17.59 -0.85
N ILE A 45 -5.08 18.12 0.34
CA ILE A 45 -4.18 17.43 1.29
C ILE A 45 -4.81 16.11 1.77
N LYS A 46 -6.09 16.13 2.16
CA LYS A 46 -6.80 14.93 2.60
C LYS A 46 -6.85 13.87 1.49
N GLU A 47 -7.11 14.29 0.25
CA GLU A 47 -7.15 13.39 -0.90
C GLU A 47 -5.78 12.80 -1.22
N ALA A 48 -4.70 13.57 -1.14
CA ALA A 48 -3.34 13.05 -1.28
C ALA A 48 -3.00 12.00 -0.21
N VAL A 49 -3.42 12.20 1.04
CA VAL A 49 -3.24 11.21 2.11
C VAL A 49 -4.03 9.93 1.82
N MET A 50 -5.29 10.04 1.37
CA MET A 50 -6.11 8.88 1.01
C MET A 50 -5.50 8.07 -0.14
N ILE A 51 -4.93 8.75 -1.15
CA ILE A 51 -4.20 8.08 -2.23
C ILE A 51 -2.97 7.34 -1.70
N GLY A 52 -2.20 7.99 -0.82
CA GLY A 52 -1.04 7.38 -0.18
C GLY A 52 -1.40 6.11 0.59
N GLN A 53 -2.45 6.16 1.40
CA GLN A 53 -2.96 5.01 2.17
C GLN A 53 -3.44 3.88 1.25
N ALA A 54 -4.28 4.19 0.26
CA ALA A 54 -4.78 3.18 -0.67
C ALA A 54 -3.65 2.52 -1.49
N THR A 55 -2.60 3.27 -1.82
CA THR A 55 -1.42 2.73 -2.51
C THR A 55 -0.66 1.75 -1.62
N ASP A 56 -0.44 2.11 -0.35
CA ASP A 56 0.21 1.25 0.65
C ASP A 56 -0.57 -0.06 0.84
N ASP A 57 -1.88 0.03 1.04
CA ASP A 57 -2.77 -1.12 1.19
C ASP A 57 -2.76 -2.06 -0.03
N THR A 58 -2.68 -1.49 -1.24
CA THR A 58 -2.66 -2.27 -2.49
C THR A 58 -1.33 -3.00 -2.68
N ILE A 59 -0.21 -2.34 -2.41
CA ILE A 59 1.13 -2.93 -2.60
C ILE A 59 1.38 -4.08 -1.60
N ILE A 60 0.88 -3.98 -0.36
CA ILE A 60 0.96 -5.09 0.60
C ILE A 60 0.16 -6.30 0.10
N SER A 61 -1.04 -6.09 -0.45
CA SER A 61 -1.86 -7.17 -1.00
C SER A 61 -1.16 -7.91 -2.16
N ASP A 62 -0.49 -7.19 -3.07
CA ASP A 62 0.27 -7.81 -4.16
C ASP A 62 1.50 -8.59 -3.65
N ALA A 63 2.16 -8.10 -2.58
CA ALA A 63 3.32 -8.76 -1.99
C ALA A 63 2.96 -10.02 -1.15
N GLU A 64 1.72 -10.12 -0.66
CA GLU A 64 1.24 -11.30 0.08
C GLU A 64 0.76 -12.46 -0.82
N ILE A 65 0.49 -12.20 -2.09
CA ILE A 65 0.10 -13.24 -3.07
C ILE A 65 1.29 -14.16 -3.38
N ASP A 66 2.52 -13.63 -3.40
CA ASP A 66 3.72 -14.42 -3.76
C ASP A 66 4.23 -15.30 -2.60
N ALA A 67 3.87 -14.97 -1.34
CA ALA A 67 4.32 -15.70 -0.16
C ALA A 67 3.44 -16.90 0.22
N THR A 68 2.20 -16.96 -0.27
CA THR A 68 1.20 -17.98 0.13
C THR A 68 1.09 -19.16 -0.84
N GLU A 69 1.56 -19.04 -2.09
CA GLU A 69 1.58 -20.16 -3.05
C GLU A 69 2.76 -21.14 -2.84
N ALA A 70 3.76 -20.79 -2.03
CA ALA A 70 4.92 -21.64 -1.77
C ALA A 70 4.69 -22.71 -0.67
N GLU A 71 3.66 -22.57 0.18
CA GLU A 71 3.50 -23.43 1.37
C GLU A 71 2.50 -24.60 1.17
N ASP A 72 1.72 -24.65 0.09
CA ASP A 72 0.71 -25.71 -0.13
C ASP A 72 1.19 -26.90 -1.01
N SER A 73 2.42 -26.87 -1.53
CA SER A 73 3.00 -28.02 -2.30
C SER A 73 3.82 -29.00 -1.44
N GLY A 74 3.78 -28.87 -0.11
CA GLY A 74 4.74 -29.49 0.79
C GLY A 74 4.24 -30.61 1.71
N ALA A 75 3.12 -31.32 1.44
CA ALA A 75 2.71 -32.40 2.35
C ALA A 75 1.82 -33.50 1.74
N ILE A 76 2.19 -34.12 0.61
CA ILE A 76 1.71 -35.49 0.34
C ILE A 76 2.59 -36.44 1.14
N SER A 77 2.21 -36.67 2.40
CA SER A 77 2.84 -37.66 3.27
C SER A 77 2.59 -39.07 2.71
N VAL A 78 3.58 -39.60 1.97
CA VAL A 78 3.60 -40.99 1.51
C VAL A 78 3.41 -41.91 2.72
N GLY A 79 2.30 -42.64 2.71
CA GLY A 79 1.87 -43.52 3.78
C GLY A 79 2.98 -44.49 4.20
N ARG A 80 3.17 -44.61 5.51
CA ARG A 80 3.88 -45.74 6.12
C ARG A 80 3.18 -47.03 5.73
N ILE A 81 3.66 -47.69 4.67
CA ILE A 81 3.32 -49.10 4.42
C ILE A 81 4.17 -49.93 5.37
N ARG A 82 3.48 -50.57 6.33
CA ARG A 82 3.99 -51.60 7.24
C ARG A 82 4.81 -52.63 6.47
N THR A 83 6.07 -52.80 6.85
CA THR A 83 6.85 -54.01 6.54
C THR A 83 6.37 -55.14 7.44
N GLU A 84 5.43 -55.96 6.95
CA GLU A 84 5.27 -57.34 7.42
C GLU A 84 5.59 -58.27 6.25
N GLY A 85 6.77 -58.89 6.29
CA GLY A 85 7.24 -59.74 5.22
C GLY A 85 8.64 -60.26 5.47
N ASN A 86 8.85 -60.98 6.58
CA ASN A 86 9.97 -61.91 6.65
C ASN A 86 9.68 -63.07 7.62
N ARG A 87 9.24 -64.21 7.08
CA ARG A 87 9.88 -65.53 7.19
C ARG A 87 8.88 -66.64 6.87
N LEU A 88 8.96 -67.13 5.63
CA LEU A 88 8.54 -68.47 5.23
C LEU A 88 9.79 -69.36 5.22
N GLY A 89 9.65 -70.59 5.74
CA GLY A 89 10.42 -71.80 5.39
C GLY A 89 11.87 -71.87 5.83
N GLU A 90 12.20 -72.71 6.82
CA GLU A 90 12.55 -74.15 6.70
C GLU A 90 12.64 -74.78 8.09
#